data_AF-X1BXU7-F1
#
_entry.id   AF-X1BXU7-F1
#
_cell.length_a   1.000
_cell.length_b   1.000
_cell.length_c   1.000
_cell.angle_alpha   90.00
_cell.angle_beta   90.00
_cell.angle_gamma   90.00
#
_symmetry.space_group_name_H-M   'P 1'
#
loop_
_entity.id
_entity.type
_entity.pdbx_description
1 polymer ?
#
loop_
_entity_poly.entity_id
_entity_poly.type
_entity_poly.pdbx_seq_one_letter_code
_entity_poly.pdbx_strand_id
1 'polypeptide(L)'
;MDTETLEELRTYWEPIKGRLIQEVDRDYGVYVPTSGKRINRNSPSGRLIIDTACEYGIDPQDLAAEAIDMHRGYQEGSKGHLNAVKNARRTTGLTKRRIARWENRGRDYSTWPGLDTKARELASDLPDLRIGQGYVQGENYDDTDYAAQLWTLLRDTDDRLPGRYDPEILEQAAARVAKSDSRCDYHTHRFSFSAARFADYLARNGIPWPRLESGALDFSDETFRQMARMHPEVAKLRELRHTLGQLRLESLAVGTDGRNRCLLSPFQSITG
;
A
#
# COMPACT_ATOMS: atom_id res chain seq x y z
N MET A 1 -9.36 12.15 30.24
CA MET A 1 -8.38 11.60 29.30
C MET A 1 -7.83 12.80 28.56
N ASP A 2 -6.53 13.02 28.65
CA ASP A 2 -5.90 14.20 28.06
C ASP A 2 -5.87 14.07 26.53
N THR A 3 -5.92 15.19 25.81
CA THR A 3 -5.96 15.18 24.33
C THR A 3 -4.70 14.55 23.74
N GLU A 4 -3.55 14.74 24.39
CA GLU A 4 -2.27 14.14 24.02
C GLU A 4 -2.31 12.60 24.17
N THR A 5 -2.78 12.09 25.32
CA THR A 5 -2.99 10.64 25.51
C THR A 5 -3.99 10.02 24.53
N LEU A 6 -4.99 10.78 24.06
CA LEU A 6 -5.94 10.31 23.03
C LEU A 6 -5.27 10.18 21.66
N GLU A 7 -4.41 11.13 21.30
CA GLU A 7 -3.66 11.09 20.03
C GLU A 7 -2.64 9.95 20.01
N GLU A 8 -1.92 9.73 21.12
CA GLU A 8 -1.03 8.58 21.26
C GLU A 8 -1.82 7.27 21.16
N LEU A 9 -2.93 7.14 21.90
CA LEU A 9 -3.77 5.94 21.82
C LEU A 9 -4.26 5.71 20.40
N ARG A 10 -4.75 6.73 19.69
CA ARG A 10 -5.18 6.63 18.29
C ARG A 10 -4.05 6.19 17.37
N THR A 11 -2.84 6.69 17.59
CA THR A 11 -1.65 6.36 16.80
C THR A 11 -1.25 4.90 16.99
N TYR A 12 -1.25 4.39 18.22
CA TYR A 12 -0.88 3.00 18.51
C TYR A 12 -2.05 2.02 18.39
N TRP A 13 -3.27 2.49 18.12
CA TRP A 13 -4.48 1.67 18.16
C TRP A 13 -4.56 0.60 17.07
N GLU A 14 -4.39 1.02 15.82
CA GLU A 14 -4.46 0.10 14.67
C GLU A 14 -3.34 -0.97 14.76
N PRO A 15 -2.09 -0.62 15.15
CA PRO A 15 -1.05 -1.61 15.45
C PRO A 15 -1.41 -2.61 16.57
N ILE A 16 -2.06 -2.16 17.64
CA ILE A 16 -2.49 -3.05 18.74
C ILE A 16 -3.58 -4.02 18.25
N LYS A 17 -4.57 -3.52 17.51
CA LYS A 17 -5.61 -4.35 16.88
C LYS A 17 -5.01 -5.36 15.93
N GLY A 18 -4.07 -4.92 15.10
CA GLY A 18 -3.30 -5.75 14.18
C GLY A 18 -2.66 -6.93 14.88
N ARG A 19 -1.89 -6.69 15.95
CA ARG A 19 -1.25 -7.75 16.74
C ARG A 19 -2.23 -8.74 17.35
N LEU A 20 -3.32 -8.23 17.95
CA LEU A 20 -4.34 -9.08 18.56
C LEU A 20 -5.01 -9.99 17.50
N ILE A 21 -5.30 -9.42 16.33
CA ILE A 21 -5.84 -10.17 15.19
C ILE A 21 -4.81 -11.19 14.70
N GLN A 22 -3.54 -10.82 14.54
CA GLN A 22 -2.49 -11.74 14.10
C GLN A 22 -2.36 -12.94 15.04
N GLU A 23 -2.40 -12.71 16.35
CA GLU A 23 -2.23 -13.76 17.35
C GLU A 23 -3.38 -14.77 17.32
N VAL A 24 -4.62 -14.28 17.25
CA VAL A 24 -5.80 -15.15 17.33
C VAL A 24 -6.21 -15.66 15.95
N ASP A 25 -6.25 -14.81 14.92
CA ASP A 25 -6.70 -15.16 13.57
C ASP A 25 -5.73 -16.08 12.84
N ARG A 26 -4.50 -16.30 13.33
CA ARG A 26 -3.56 -17.28 12.76
C ARG A 26 -4.19 -18.67 12.60
N ASP A 27 -5.02 -19.07 13.57
CA ASP A 27 -5.66 -20.39 13.61
C ASP A 27 -6.92 -20.47 12.73
N TYR A 28 -7.49 -19.32 12.35
CA TYR A 28 -8.79 -19.22 11.66
C TYR A 28 -8.68 -18.73 10.22
N GLY A 29 -7.85 -17.70 9.99
CA GLY A 29 -7.67 -17.01 8.72
C GLY A 29 -8.91 -16.27 8.24
N VAL A 30 -9.68 -15.66 9.15
CA VAL A 30 -11.00 -15.07 8.88
C VAL A 30 -10.91 -13.55 8.67
N TYR A 31 -10.01 -12.88 9.37
CA TYR A 31 -9.84 -11.43 9.23
C TYR A 31 -8.99 -11.10 8.00
N VAL A 32 -9.43 -10.09 7.25
CA VAL A 32 -8.75 -9.64 6.04
C VAL A 32 -8.41 -8.16 6.15
N PRO A 33 -7.26 -7.73 5.61
CA PRO A 33 -6.94 -6.31 5.52
C PRO A 33 -7.99 -5.61 4.64
N THR A 34 -8.66 -4.63 5.22
CA THR A 34 -9.72 -3.79 4.62
C THR A 34 -9.13 -2.71 3.72
N SER A 35 -7.81 -2.51 3.75
CA SER A 35 -7.07 -1.64 2.84
C SER A 35 -7.21 -2.07 1.36
N GLY A 36 -7.64 -3.30 1.08
CA GLY A 36 -7.87 -3.80 -0.28
C GLY A 36 -9.31 -3.64 -0.77
N LYS A 37 -9.50 -2.96 -1.91
CA LYS A 37 -10.66 -3.22 -2.78
C LYS A 37 -10.75 -4.74 -3.00
N ARG A 38 -11.94 -5.34 -2.91
CA ARG A 38 -12.15 -6.74 -3.30
C ARG A 38 -11.50 -6.98 -4.67
N ILE A 39 -10.57 -7.93 -4.74
CA ILE A 39 -9.86 -8.25 -5.98
C ILE A 39 -10.88 -8.88 -6.93
N ASN A 40 -11.15 -8.18 -8.03
CA ASN A 40 -12.06 -8.68 -9.05
C ASN A 40 -11.30 -9.62 -9.99
N ARG A 41 -11.58 -10.93 -9.91
CA ARG A 41 -10.98 -11.97 -10.77
C ARG A 41 -11.22 -11.77 -12.27
N ASN A 42 -12.24 -11.00 -12.64
CA ASN A 42 -12.55 -10.72 -14.04
C ASN A 42 -11.80 -9.48 -14.59
N SER A 43 -11.15 -8.71 -13.72
CA SER A 43 -10.29 -7.59 -14.13
C SER A 43 -8.90 -8.07 -14.54
N PRO A 44 -8.26 -7.48 -15.56
CA PRO A 44 -6.88 -7.82 -15.95
C PRO A 44 -5.90 -7.75 -14.78
N SER A 45 -5.96 -6.68 -13.98
CA SER A 45 -5.11 -6.51 -12.79
C SER A 45 -5.43 -7.51 -11.70
N GLY A 46 -6.70 -7.91 -11.57
CA GLY A 46 -7.10 -8.89 -10.57
C GLY A 46 -6.65 -10.31 -10.92
N ARG A 47 -6.64 -10.67 -12.21
CA ARG A 47 -6.05 -11.93 -12.68
C ARG A 47 -4.56 -11.98 -12.39
N LEU A 48 -3.83 -10.93 -12.78
CA LEU A 48 -2.39 -10.84 -12.52
C LEU A 48 -2.05 -11.05 -11.03
N ILE A 49 -2.75 -10.34 -10.14
CA ILE A 49 -2.53 -10.51 -8.69
C ILE A 49 -2.82 -11.96 -8.26
N ILE A 50 -3.90 -12.56 -8.72
CA ILE A 50 -4.25 -13.94 -8.34
C ILE A 50 -3.23 -14.94 -8.90
N ASP A 51 -2.83 -14.79 -10.15
CA ASP A 51 -1.92 -15.70 -10.83
C ASP A 51 -0.52 -15.65 -10.19
N THR A 52 0.01 -14.44 -9.96
CA THR A 52 1.29 -14.23 -9.25
C THR A 52 1.21 -14.73 -7.80
N ALA A 53 0.10 -14.48 -7.09
CA ALA A 53 -0.06 -14.99 -5.73
C ALA A 53 -0.07 -16.52 -5.69
N CYS A 54 -0.71 -17.17 -6.66
CA CYS A 54 -0.71 -18.62 -6.80
C CYS A 54 0.69 -19.18 -7.10
N GLU A 55 1.48 -18.51 -7.95
CA GLU A 55 2.85 -18.91 -8.28
C GLU A 55 3.77 -18.89 -7.04
N TYR A 56 3.64 -17.86 -6.21
CA TYR A 56 4.46 -17.69 -5.00
C TYR A 56 3.88 -18.38 -3.77
N GLY A 57 2.68 -18.97 -3.86
CA GLY A 57 1.99 -19.61 -2.73
C GLY A 57 1.58 -18.65 -1.61
N ILE A 58 1.32 -17.38 -1.95
CA ILE A 58 1.00 -16.30 -1.01
C ILE A 58 -0.47 -15.89 -1.09
N ASP A 59 -0.97 -15.18 -0.09
CA ASP A 59 -2.34 -14.65 -0.13
C ASP A 59 -2.45 -13.50 -1.15
N PRO A 60 -3.45 -13.52 -2.06
CA PRO A 60 -3.62 -12.45 -3.05
C PRO A 60 -3.85 -11.06 -2.45
N GLN A 61 -4.44 -10.96 -1.25
CA GLN A 61 -4.64 -9.67 -0.59
C GLN A 61 -3.33 -9.11 -0.04
N ASP A 62 -2.49 -9.98 0.52
CA ASP A 62 -1.18 -9.60 1.06
C ASP A 62 -0.27 -9.11 -0.07
N LEU A 63 -0.27 -9.82 -1.20
CA LEU A 63 0.41 -9.38 -2.41
C LEU A 63 -0.09 -8.01 -2.88
N ALA A 64 -1.41 -7.81 -2.92
CA ALA A 64 -1.99 -6.55 -3.38
C ALA A 64 -1.63 -5.37 -2.45
N ALA A 65 -1.59 -5.60 -1.14
CA ALA A 65 -1.22 -4.59 -0.15
C ALA A 65 0.26 -4.19 -0.31
N GLU A 66 1.17 -5.16 -0.34
CA GLU A 66 2.61 -4.90 -0.52
C GLU A 66 2.89 -4.21 -1.85
N ALA A 67 2.20 -4.60 -2.93
CA ALA A 67 2.33 -3.96 -4.23
C ALA A 67 1.90 -2.48 -4.21
N ILE A 68 0.84 -2.14 -3.45
CA ILE A 68 0.40 -0.75 -3.28
C ILE A 68 1.46 0.08 -2.54
N ASP A 69 2.02 -0.47 -1.47
CA ASP A 69 2.99 0.24 -0.65
C ASP A 69 4.33 0.42 -1.38
N MET A 70 4.79 -0.60 -2.10
CA MET A 70 5.95 -0.47 -2.98
C MET A 70 5.69 0.50 -4.12
N HIS A 71 4.55 0.44 -4.80
CA HIS A 71 4.20 1.42 -5.82
C HIS A 71 4.23 2.85 -5.25
N ARG A 72 3.74 3.07 -4.02
CA ARG A 72 3.82 4.38 -3.37
C ARG A 72 5.27 4.83 -3.19
N GLY A 73 6.14 3.96 -2.67
CA GLY A 73 7.57 4.25 -2.53
C GLY A 73 8.27 4.54 -3.87
N TYR A 74 7.95 3.76 -4.92
CA TYR A 74 8.42 4.02 -6.28
C TYR A 74 7.96 5.38 -6.79
N GLN A 75 6.68 5.73 -6.62
CA GLN A 75 6.15 7.02 -7.05
C GLN A 75 6.84 8.18 -6.32
N GLU A 76 6.99 8.09 -5.00
CA GLU A 76 7.64 9.14 -4.20
C GLU A 76 9.10 9.32 -4.58
N GLY A 77 9.86 8.23 -4.71
CA GLY A 77 11.28 8.25 -5.08
C GLY A 77 11.55 8.62 -6.54
N SER A 78 10.66 8.27 -7.46
CA SER A 78 10.84 8.51 -8.90
C SER A 78 10.20 9.81 -9.40
N LYS A 79 9.27 10.41 -8.66
CA LYS A 79 8.56 11.64 -9.10
C LYS A 79 9.51 12.84 -9.23
N GLY A 80 10.44 13.02 -8.30
CA GLY A 80 11.47 14.07 -8.39
C GLY A 80 12.32 13.91 -9.66
N HIS A 81 12.87 12.72 -9.84
CA HIS A 81 13.67 12.36 -11.01
C HIS A 81 12.92 12.54 -12.34
N LEU A 82 11.68 12.06 -12.46
CA LEU A 82 10.91 12.22 -13.71
C LEU A 82 10.50 13.66 -13.98
N ASN A 83 10.20 14.44 -12.94
CA ASN A 83 9.92 15.86 -13.11
C ASN A 83 11.18 16.59 -13.60
N ALA A 84 12.35 16.23 -13.06
CA ALA A 84 13.64 16.75 -13.51
C ALA A 84 13.90 16.38 -14.98
N VAL A 85 13.69 15.13 -15.38
CA VAL A 85 13.82 14.66 -16.78
C VAL A 85 12.85 15.42 -17.69
N LYS A 86 11.58 15.59 -17.30
CA LYS A 86 10.59 16.36 -18.07
C LYS A 86 11.00 17.82 -18.22
N ASN A 87 11.53 18.43 -17.16
CA ASN A 87 12.05 19.80 -17.21
C ASN A 87 13.26 19.89 -18.15
N ALA A 88 14.23 18.98 -18.03
CA ALA A 88 15.38 18.92 -18.93
C ALA A 88 14.96 18.76 -20.39
N ARG A 89 13.97 17.92 -20.72
CA ARG A 89 13.42 17.82 -22.09
C ARG A 89 12.77 19.12 -22.56
N ARG A 90 12.05 19.82 -21.68
CA ARG A 90 11.41 21.11 -21.99
C ARG A 90 12.46 22.19 -22.27
N THR A 91 13.53 22.24 -21.48
CA THR A 91 14.60 23.24 -21.57
C THR A 91 15.54 23.00 -22.76
N THR A 92 15.87 21.74 -23.04
CA THR A 92 16.74 21.37 -24.17
C THR A 92 15.98 21.21 -25.50
N GLY A 93 14.68 20.92 -25.43
CA GLY A 93 13.88 20.52 -26.60
C GLY A 93 14.22 19.13 -27.14
N LEU A 94 15.03 18.34 -26.41
CA LEU A 94 15.43 16.97 -26.75
C LEU A 94 14.35 15.98 -26.29
N THR A 95 13.44 15.63 -27.18
CA THR A 95 12.52 14.50 -26.97
C THR A 95 13.14 13.21 -27.50
N LYS A 96 12.70 12.03 -27.01
CA LYS A 96 13.15 10.72 -27.52
C LYS A 96 13.12 10.64 -29.05
N ARG A 97 12.03 11.12 -29.66
CA ARG A 97 11.86 11.15 -31.13
C ARG A 97 12.88 12.05 -31.82
N ARG A 98 13.26 13.17 -31.18
CA ARG A 98 14.22 14.11 -31.74
C ARG A 98 15.65 13.58 -31.62
N ILE A 99 15.98 12.93 -30.51
CA ILE A 99 17.23 12.20 -30.30
C ILE A 99 17.37 11.10 -31.37
N ALA A 100 16.39 10.20 -31.49
CA ALA A 100 16.42 9.13 -32.48
C ALA A 100 16.55 9.66 -33.92
N ARG A 101 15.85 10.75 -34.25
CA ARG A 101 15.99 11.41 -35.56
C ARG A 101 17.38 11.99 -35.79
N TRP A 102 18.04 12.47 -34.73
CA TRP A 102 19.39 13.00 -34.79
C TRP A 102 20.40 11.87 -35.03
N GLU A 103 20.27 10.77 -34.28
CA GLU A 103 21.08 9.55 -34.41
C GLU A 103 20.94 8.91 -35.79
N ASN A 104 19.72 8.86 -36.33
CA ASN A 104 19.45 8.37 -37.70
C ASN A 104 20.13 9.21 -38.80
N ARG A 105 20.64 10.40 -38.48
CA ARG A 105 21.44 11.23 -39.40
C ARG A 105 22.95 11.01 -39.22
N GLY A 106 23.36 9.99 -38.47
CA GLY A 106 24.75 9.68 -38.17
C GLY A 106 25.39 10.67 -37.19
N ARG A 107 24.59 11.35 -36.37
CA ARG A 107 25.03 12.36 -35.41
C ARG A 107 24.85 11.86 -33.98
N ASP A 108 25.69 12.33 -33.07
CA ASP A 108 25.64 11.98 -31.65
C ASP A 108 25.44 13.23 -30.76
N TYR A 109 25.56 13.02 -29.45
CA TYR A 109 25.45 14.04 -28.43
C TYR A 109 26.49 15.17 -28.58
N SER A 110 27.72 14.85 -29.02
CA SER A 110 28.81 15.83 -29.18
C SER A 110 28.52 16.86 -30.27
N THR A 111 27.76 16.45 -31.28
CA THR A 111 27.35 17.32 -32.40
C THR A 111 26.11 18.17 -32.11
N TRP A 112 25.50 18.02 -30.93
CA TRP A 112 24.32 18.81 -30.56
C TRP A 112 24.73 20.20 -30.05
N PRO A 113 24.25 21.30 -30.67
CA PRO A 113 24.73 22.64 -30.33
C PRO A 113 24.48 23.03 -28.86
N GLY A 114 25.57 23.35 -28.15
CA GLY A 114 25.53 23.84 -26.77
C GLY A 114 25.00 22.84 -25.75
N LEU A 115 25.02 21.53 -26.06
CA LEU A 115 24.51 20.51 -25.15
C LEU A 115 25.34 20.43 -23.87
N ASP A 116 26.66 20.51 -23.97
CA ASP A 116 27.57 20.41 -22.82
C ASP A 116 27.28 21.50 -21.77
N THR A 117 27.23 22.77 -22.20
CA THR A 117 26.91 23.89 -21.31
C THR A 117 25.55 23.72 -20.65
N LYS A 118 24.52 23.38 -21.45
CA LYS A 118 23.16 23.16 -20.92
C LYS A 118 23.07 21.95 -19.99
N ALA A 119 23.81 20.88 -20.26
CA ALA A 119 23.80 19.70 -19.43
C ALA A 119 24.44 19.97 -18.06
N ARG A 120 25.53 20.74 -18.05
CA ARG A 120 26.18 21.17 -16.81
C ARG A 120 25.31 22.13 -15.99
N GLU A 121 24.63 23.08 -16.63
CA GLU A 121 23.64 23.96 -15.99
C GLU A 121 22.49 23.15 -15.37
N LEU A 122 21.90 22.22 -16.15
CA LEU A 122 20.81 21.38 -15.68
C LEU A 122 21.22 20.45 -14.54
N ALA A 123 22.47 19.98 -14.52
CA ALA A 123 23.00 19.18 -13.41
C ALA A 123 23.02 19.98 -12.10
N SER A 124 23.35 21.28 -12.16
CA SER A 124 23.28 22.17 -10.99
C SER A 124 21.86 22.52 -10.58
N ASP A 125 21.00 22.88 -11.53
CA ASP A 125 19.64 23.36 -11.25
C ASP A 125 18.69 22.21 -10.84
N LEU A 126 18.96 20.99 -11.33
CA LEU A 126 18.11 19.82 -11.15
C LEU A 126 18.94 18.64 -10.64
N PRO A 127 19.34 18.61 -9.36
CA PRO A 127 20.14 17.53 -8.79
C PRO A 127 19.44 16.16 -8.91
N ASP A 128 18.11 16.16 -8.97
CA ASP A 128 17.29 14.97 -9.21
C ASP A 128 17.51 14.32 -10.59
N LEU A 129 18.17 14.98 -11.55
CA LEU A 129 18.58 14.34 -12.82
C LEU A 129 19.62 13.24 -12.60
N ARG A 130 20.40 13.32 -11.52
CA ARG A 130 21.45 12.34 -11.17
C ARG A 130 22.49 12.14 -12.28
N ILE A 131 22.86 13.22 -12.97
CA ILE A 131 23.91 13.24 -14.03
C ILE A 131 25.22 13.91 -13.59
N GLY A 132 25.40 14.08 -12.27
CA GLY A 132 26.53 14.81 -11.66
C GLY A 132 26.08 16.04 -10.85
N GLN A 133 27.04 16.77 -10.27
CA GLN A 133 26.78 17.96 -9.43
C GLN A 133 26.74 19.29 -10.21
N GLY A 134 27.25 19.30 -11.44
CA GLY A 134 27.32 20.51 -12.29
C GLY A 134 28.38 21.51 -11.81
N TYR A 135 28.07 22.80 -11.88
CA TYR A 135 28.92 23.87 -11.35
C TYR A 135 28.92 23.89 -9.81
N VAL A 136 30.01 23.42 -9.20
CA VAL A 136 30.26 23.54 -7.75
C VAL A 136 31.22 24.71 -7.49
N GLN A 137 30.88 25.62 -6.58
CA GLN A 137 31.78 26.71 -6.20
C GLN A 137 32.96 26.17 -5.39
N GLY A 138 34.18 26.27 -5.92
CA GLY A 138 35.42 25.97 -5.20
C GLY A 138 36.07 24.61 -5.48
N GLU A 139 35.51 23.78 -6.37
CA GLU A 139 36.15 22.53 -6.82
C GLU A 139 36.64 22.63 -8.27
N ASN A 140 37.74 21.90 -8.55
CA ASN A 140 38.33 21.79 -9.88
C ASN A 140 37.45 20.96 -10.82
N TYR A 141 37.61 21.24 -12.12
CA TYR A 141 36.97 20.58 -13.27
C TYR A 141 36.56 19.12 -13.02
N ASP A 142 35.25 18.87 -12.95
CA ASP A 142 34.68 17.52 -12.95
C ASP A 142 34.79 16.94 -14.38
N ASP A 143 35.52 15.83 -14.53
CA ASP A 143 35.74 15.09 -15.80
C ASP A 143 34.47 14.36 -16.30
N THR A 144 33.33 14.61 -15.66
CA THR A 144 32.03 14.09 -16.06
C THR A 144 31.61 14.63 -17.43
N ASP A 145 31.39 13.72 -18.38
CA ASP A 145 30.74 14.02 -19.67
C ASP A 145 29.22 14.21 -19.47
N TYR A 146 28.86 15.39 -18.99
CA TYR A 146 27.48 15.79 -18.72
C TYR A 146 26.59 15.67 -19.97
N ALA A 147 27.14 15.97 -21.15
CA ALA A 147 26.41 15.88 -22.41
C ALA A 147 26.04 14.43 -22.74
N ALA A 148 26.98 13.48 -22.61
CA ALA A 148 26.72 12.06 -22.83
C ALA A 148 25.72 11.48 -21.82
N GLN A 149 25.86 11.85 -20.53
CA GLN A 149 24.97 11.38 -19.48
C GLN A 149 23.54 11.91 -19.69
N LEU A 150 23.38 13.20 -19.97
CA LEU A 150 22.07 13.79 -20.24
C LEU A 150 21.46 13.19 -21.51
N TRP A 151 22.24 12.99 -22.58
CA TRP A 151 21.74 12.38 -23.81
C TRP A 151 21.19 10.97 -23.58
N THR A 152 21.96 10.14 -22.88
CA THR A 152 21.58 8.76 -22.55
C THR A 152 20.32 8.74 -21.67
N LEU A 153 20.29 9.58 -20.63
CA LEU A 153 19.12 9.73 -19.77
C LEU A 153 17.87 10.12 -20.57
N LEU A 154 17.96 11.15 -21.41
CA LEU A 154 16.82 11.62 -22.19
C LEU A 154 16.38 10.62 -23.27
N ARG A 155 17.31 9.80 -23.80
CA ARG A 155 17.04 8.73 -24.78
C ARG A 155 16.28 7.58 -24.13
N ASP A 156 16.74 7.10 -22.99
CA ASP A 156 16.32 5.81 -22.44
C ASP A 156 15.17 5.94 -21.42
N THR A 157 15.12 6.99 -20.60
CA THR A 157 14.10 7.15 -19.56
C THR A 157 12.70 7.19 -20.13
N ASP A 158 11.88 6.18 -19.86
CA ASP A 158 10.44 6.22 -20.17
C ASP A 158 9.74 7.22 -19.25
N ASP A 159 8.78 7.98 -19.81
CA ASP A 159 8.02 8.99 -19.06
C ASP A 159 6.92 8.37 -18.20
N ARG A 160 6.68 7.08 -18.38
CA ARG A 160 5.63 6.33 -17.72
C ARG A 160 6.15 5.82 -16.39
N LEU A 161 5.52 6.29 -15.32
CA LEU A 161 5.64 5.61 -14.04
C LEU A 161 4.94 4.25 -14.15
N PRO A 162 5.52 3.19 -13.55
CA PRO A 162 4.90 1.88 -13.53
C PRO A 162 3.50 1.98 -12.91
N GLY A 163 2.57 1.18 -13.43
CA GLY A 163 1.22 1.12 -12.90
C GLY A 163 1.21 0.52 -11.48
N ARG A 164 0.12 0.72 -10.74
CA ARG A 164 -0.03 0.14 -9.37
C ARG A 164 0.21 -1.36 -9.29
N TYR A 165 -0.19 -2.09 -10.34
CA TYR A 165 -0.07 -3.54 -10.44
C TYR A 165 0.72 -3.92 -11.70
N ASP A 166 1.76 -3.14 -11.98
CA ASP A 166 2.74 -3.47 -13.02
C ASP A 166 3.38 -4.83 -12.70
N PRO A 167 3.59 -5.74 -13.67
CA PRO A 167 4.21 -7.05 -13.43
C PRO A 167 5.50 -6.98 -12.61
N GLU A 168 6.36 -6.00 -12.86
CA GLU A 168 7.63 -5.85 -12.14
C GLU A 168 7.41 -5.54 -10.64
N ILE A 169 6.42 -4.70 -10.33
CA ILE A 169 6.06 -4.38 -8.94
C ILE A 169 5.44 -5.60 -8.26
N LEU A 170 4.58 -6.34 -8.96
CA LEU A 170 3.95 -7.55 -8.42
C LEU A 170 4.97 -8.65 -8.12
N GLU A 171 5.94 -8.85 -9.01
CA GLU A 171 7.00 -9.86 -8.82
C GLU A 171 7.87 -9.53 -7.61
N GLN A 172 8.31 -8.27 -7.50
CA GLN A 172 9.07 -7.81 -6.34
C GLN A 172 8.25 -7.90 -5.05
N ALA A 173 6.93 -7.67 -5.13
CA ALA A 173 6.04 -7.71 -3.98
C ALA A 173 5.89 -9.14 -3.50
N ALA A 174 5.66 -10.05 -4.43
CA ALA A 174 5.55 -11.47 -4.16
C ALA A 174 6.84 -12.01 -3.55
N ALA A 175 8.00 -11.59 -4.07
CA ALA A 175 9.29 -11.98 -3.52
C ALA A 175 9.52 -11.46 -2.07
N ARG A 176 9.04 -10.24 -1.74
CA ARG A 176 9.10 -9.71 -0.37
C ARG A 176 8.16 -10.44 0.57
N VAL A 177 6.90 -10.63 0.16
CA VAL A 177 5.89 -11.34 0.95
C VAL A 177 6.31 -12.80 1.17
N ALA A 178 6.87 -13.48 0.17
CA ALA A 178 7.33 -14.86 0.30
C ALA A 178 8.56 -15.01 1.23
N LYS A 179 9.44 -14.00 1.31
CA LYS A 179 10.59 -13.99 2.23
C LYS A 179 10.21 -13.61 3.65
N SER A 180 9.14 -12.84 3.80
CA SER A 180 8.54 -12.57 5.09
C SER A 180 7.79 -13.82 5.54
N ASP A 181 8.37 -14.58 6.47
CA ASP A 181 7.66 -15.67 7.18
C ASP A 181 6.38 -15.15 7.89
N SER A 182 6.24 -13.82 7.99
CA SER A 182 5.02 -13.14 8.37
C SER A 182 4.11 -12.98 7.16
N ARG A 183 3.02 -13.77 7.12
CA ARG A 183 1.75 -13.34 6.53
C ARG A 183 1.52 -11.91 7.01
N CYS A 184 1.68 -10.93 6.11
CA CYS A 184 1.55 -9.48 6.26
C CYS A 184 1.95 -8.85 7.61
N ASP A 185 2.65 -7.71 7.57
CA ASP A 185 2.83 -6.94 8.80
C ASP A 185 1.47 -6.39 9.26
N TYR A 186 0.81 -7.07 10.22
CA TYR A 186 -0.53 -6.72 10.70
C TYR A 186 -0.56 -5.30 11.33
N HIS A 187 0.57 -4.64 11.49
CA HIS A 187 0.70 -3.31 12.08
C HIS A 187 0.23 -2.16 11.17
N THR A 188 0.06 -2.38 9.86
CA THR A 188 -0.22 -1.28 8.90
C THR A 188 -1.63 -1.32 8.31
N HIS A 189 -2.45 -2.32 8.64
CA HIS A 189 -3.75 -2.52 7.99
C HIS A 189 -4.92 -2.49 8.97
N ARG A 190 -6.01 -1.83 8.55
CA ARG A 190 -7.32 -1.98 9.19
C ARG A 190 -7.90 -3.32 8.79
N PHE A 191 -8.25 -4.19 9.72
CA PHE A 191 -8.81 -5.52 9.40
C PHE A 191 -10.34 -5.56 9.50
N SER A 192 -10.97 -6.42 8.70
CA SER A 192 -12.41 -6.69 8.75
C SER A 192 -12.68 -8.19 8.71
N PHE A 193 -13.80 -8.59 9.31
CA PHE A 193 -14.24 -9.97 9.35
C PHE A 193 -14.78 -10.40 7.98
N SER A 194 -14.16 -11.42 7.35
CA SER A 194 -14.62 -11.94 6.06
C SER A 194 -15.60 -13.10 6.23
N ALA A 195 -16.86 -12.86 5.91
CA ALA A 195 -17.91 -13.89 5.92
C ALA A 195 -17.56 -15.12 5.03
N ALA A 196 -16.88 -14.89 3.91
CA ALA A 196 -16.47 -15.96 3.00
C ALA A 196 -15.38 -16.85 3.61
N ARG A 197 -14.33 -16.23 4.20
CA ARG A 197 -13.26 -17.00 4.84
C ARG A 197 -13.75 -17.74 6.07
N PHE A 198 -14.69 -17.16 6.82
CA PHE A 198 -15.34 -17.87 7.91
C PHE A 198 -16.15 -19.08 7.42
N ALA A 199 -16.89 -18.96 6.31
CA ALA A 199 -17.58 -20.09 5.72
C ALA A 199 -16.59 -21.20 5.29
N ASP A 200 -15.46 -20.83 4.69
CA ASP A 200 -14.41 -21.78 4.31
C ASP A 200 -13.79 -22.46 5.53
N TYR A 201 -13.53 -21.71 6.61
CA TYR A 201 -13.05 -22.25 7.88
C TYR A 201 -14.03 -23.27 8.47
N LEU A 202 -15.32 -22.95 8.51
CA LEU A 202 -16.36 -23.86 9.00
C LEU A 202 -16.43 -25.13 8.16
N ALA A 203 -16.37 -24.99 6.83
CA ALA A 203 -16.39 -26.13 5.91
C ALA A 203 -15.18 -27.05 6.10
N ARG A 204 -13.97 -26.48 6.29
CA ARG A 204 -12.73 -27.24 6.53
C ARG A 204 -12.75 -28.00 7.86
N ASN A 205 -13.35 -27.43 8.89
CA ASN A 205 -13.43 -28.04 10.22
C ASN A 205 -14.71 -28.87 10.43
N GLY A 206 -15.60 -28.93 9.43
CA GLY A 206 -16.85 -29.68 9.53
C GLY A 206 -17.83 -29.10 10.57
N ILE A 207 -17.77 -27.81 10.84
CA ILE A 207 -18.58 -27.15 11.89
C ILE A 207 -19.92 -26.72 11.26
N PRO A 208 -21.06 -27.30 11.66
CA PRO A 208 -22.36 -26.83 11.21
C PRO A 208 -22.64 -25.45 11.83
N TRP A 209 -23.14 -24.50 11.04
CA TRP A 209 -23.38 -23.15 11.52
C TRP A 209 -24.81 -22.67 11.19
N PRO A 210 -25.53 -22.07 12.15
CA PRO A 210 -26.88 -21.55 11.92
C PRO A 210 -26.93 -20.52 10.80
N ARG A 211 -28.03 -20.52 10.04
CA ARG A 211 -28.28 -19.61 8.93
C ARG A 211 -29.50 -18.75 9.20
N LEU A 212 -29.46 -17.52 8.72
CA LEU A 212 -30.60 -16.63 8.68
C LEU A 212 -31.62 -17.10 7.64
N GLU A 213 -32.83 -16.55 7.67
CA GLU A 213 -33.88 -16.83 6.67
C GLU A 213 -33.41 -16.56 5.23
N SER A 214 -32.45 -15.64 5.06
CA SER A 214 -31.82 -15.33 3.77
C SER A 214 -30.84 -16.40 3.27
N GLY A 215 -30.54 -17.42 4.08
CA GLY A 215 -29.52 -18.44 3.81
C GLY A 215 -28.08 -18.03 4.13
N ALA A 216 -27.84 -16.77 4.51
CA ALA A 216 -26.54 -16.31 5.00
C ALA A 216 -26.23 -16.91 6.38
N LEU A 217 -24.93 -17.06 6.71
CA LEU A 217 -24.51 -17.46 8.06
C LEU A 217 -24.95 -16.41 9.09
N ASP A 218 -25.45 -16.86 10.24
CA ASP A 218 -25.79 -15.95 11.33
C ASP A 218 -24.52 -15.53 12.10
N PHE A 219 -24.25 -14.22 12.10
CA PHE A 219 -23.11 -13.62 12.79
C PHE A 219 -23.50 -12.89 14.08
N SER A 220 -24.66 -13.15 14.66
CA SER A 220 -25.06 -12.58 15.95
C SER A 220 -24.14 -13.06 17.08
N ASP A 221 -23.89 -12.21 18.10
CA ASP A 221 -23.08 -12.61 19.26
C ASP A 221 -23.72 -13.79 20.01
N GLU A 222 -25.05 -13.88 20.00
CA GLU A 222 -25.80 -15.00 20.59
C GLU A 222 -25.47 -16.31 19.88
N THR A 223 -25.51 -16.34 18.55
CA THR A 223 -25.14 -17.53 17.77
C THR A 223 -23.70 -17.91 17.99
N PHE A 224 -22.77 -16.95 18.00
CA PHE A 224 -21.38 -17.23 18.36
C PHE A 224 -21.25 -17.81 19.77
N ARG A 225 -22.00 -17.30 20.75
CA ARG A 225 -21.96 -17.76 22.15
C ARG A 225 -22.49 -19.19 22.28
N GLN A 226 -23.59 -19.50 21.61
CA GLN A 226 -24.17 -20.85 21.62
C GLN A 226 -23.24 -21.84 20.90
N MET A 227 -22.73 -21.47 19.72
CA MET A 227 -21.83 -22.32 18.95
C MET A 227 -20.50 -22.53 19.66
N ALA A 228 -19.94 -21.53 20.34
CA ALA A 228 -18.70 -21.67 21.11
C ALA A 228 -18.81 -22.67 22.29
N ARG A 229 -20.02 -22.95 22.79
CA ARG A 229 -20.24 -24.00 23.80
C ARG A 229 -20.14 -25.41 23.22
N MET A 230 -20.58 -25.58 21.97
CA MET A 230 -20.55 -26.87 21.27
C MET A 230 -19.24 -27.10 20.52
N HIS A 231 -18.63 -26.02 20.03
CA HIS A 231 -17.40 -25.99 19.26
C HIS A 231 -16.41 -25.01 19.92
N PRO A 232 -15.64 -25.48 20.93
CA PRO A 232 -14.70 -24.65 21.66
C PRO A 232 -13.65 -24.00 20.76
N GLU A 233 -13.35 -24.59 19.58
CA GLU A 233 -12.45 -23.95 18.62
C GLU A 233 -12.90 -22.56 18.21
N VAL A 234 -14.20 -22.23 18.17
CA VAL A 234 -14.68 -20.89 17.75
C VAL A 234 -14.63 -19.87 18.90
N ALA A 235 -14.37 -20.31 20.14
CA ALA A 235 -14.43 -19.44 21.32
C ALA A 235 -13.40 -18.29 21.27
N LYS A 236 -12.15 -18.56 20.88
CA LYS A 236 -11.13 -17.49 20.80
C LYS A 236 -11.46 -16.46 19.72
N LEU A 237 -11.97 -16.91 18.57
CA LEU A 237 -12.44 -16.02 17.50
C LEU A 237 -13.62 -15.16 17.94
N ARG A 238 -14.56 -15.71 18.72
CA ARG A 238 -15.65 -14.95 19.33
C ARG A 238 -15.12 -13.88 20.27
N GLU A 239 -14.20 -14.21 21.16
CA GLU A 239 -13.60 -13.24 22.10
C GLU A 239 -12.84 -12.14 21.37
N LEU A 240 -12.08 -12.47 20.33
CA LEU A 240 -11.47 -11.48 19.44
C LEU A 240 -12.54 -10.54 18.83
N ARG A 241 -13.62 -11.10 18.30
CA ARG A 241 -14.68 -10.31 17.67
C ARG A 241 -15.40 -9.41 18.68
N HIS A 242 -15.66 -9.93 19.87
CA HIS A 242 -16.29 -9.19 20.96
C HIS A 242 -15.39 -8.04 21.45
N THR A 243 -14.12 -8.33 21.73
CA THR A 243 -13.14 -7.32 22.17
C THR A 243 -12.98 -6.22 21.11
N LEU A 244 -12.76 -6.56 19.84
CA LEU A 244 -12.66 -5.57 18.75
C LEU A 244 -13.94 -4.71 18.60
N GLY A 245 -15.12 -5.28 18.88
CA GLY A 245 -16.41 -4.57 18.85
C GLY A 245 -16.60 -3.58 20.00
N GLN A 246 -16.11 -3.90 21.20
CA GLN A 246 -16.10 -3.00 22.36
C GLN A 246 -15.05 -1.89 22.21
N LEU A 247 -14.00 -2.16 21.47
CA LEU A 247 -12.80 -1.34 21.29
C LEU A 247 -12.95 -0.33 20.13
N ARG A 248 -14.03 0.47 20.15
CA ARG A 248 -14.28 1.58 19.21
C ARG A 248 -13.81 2.94 19.78
N LEU A 249 -12.52 3.07 20.10
CA LEU A 249 -11.93 4.36 20.55
C LEU A 249 -11.98 5.47 19.47
N GLU A 250 -12.15 5.10 18.20
CA GLU A 250 -12.28 6.05 17.07
C GLU A 250 -13.53 6.94 17.16
N SER A 251 -14.51 6.60 18.00
CA SER A 251 -15.74 7.38 18.19
C SER A 251 -15.82 8.18 19.49
N LEU A 252 -14.71 8.33 20.24
CA LEU A 252 -14.68 9.21 21.41
C LEU A 252 -14.74 10.68 20.94
N ALA A 253 -15.91 11.30 21.09
CA ALA A 253 -16.13 12.72 20.79
C ALA A 253 -15.56 13.59 21.92
N VAL A 254 -14.25 13.84 21.88
CA VAL A 254 -13.59 14.76 22.81
C VAL A 254 -13.66 16.17 22.22
N GLY A 255 -14.26 17.10 22.98
CA GLY A 255 -14.35 18.51 22.59
C GLY A 255 -12.99 19.22 22.66
N THR A 256 -12.92 20.44 22.12
CA THR A 256 -11.72 21.30 22.18
C THR A 256 -11.29 21.67 23.60
N ASP A 257 -12.12 21.38 24.60
CA ASP A 257 -11.86 21.55 26.04
C ASP A 257 -11.26 20.29 26.69
N GLY A 258 -10.91 19.25 25.91
CA GLY A 258 -10.35 17.99 26.39
C GLY A 258 -11.37 17.09 27.11
N ARG A 259 -12.67 17.36 26.97
CA ARG A 259 -13.73 16.59 27.64
C ARG A 259 -14.54 15.78 26.66
N ASN A 260 -14.74 14.50 26.97
CA ASN A 260 -15.73 13.66 26.31
C ASN A 260 -17.11 13.94 26.91
N ARG A 261 -18.05 14.44 26.09
CA ARG A 261 -19.41 14.75 26.55
C ARG A 261 -20.35 13.63 26.12
N CYS A 262 -21.03 13.03 27.09
CA CYS A 262 -22.14 12.12 26.82
C CYS A 262 -23.36 12.95 26.41
N LEU A 263 -23.97 12.62 25.27
CA LEU A 263 -25.28 13.16 24.92
C LEU A 263 -26.30 12.45 25.82
N LEU A 264 -26.77 13.16 26.85
CA LEU A 264 -27.92 12.72 27.63
C LEU A 264 -29.14 12.92 26.72
N SER A 265 -29.71 11.82 26.24
CA SER A 265 -30.93 11.81 25.43
C SER A 265 -32.14 11.50 26.32
N PRO A 266 -32.68 12.45 27.10
CA PRO A 266 -33.73 12.21 28.10
C PRO A 266 -35.07 11.72 27.51
N PHE A 267 -35.21 11.67 26.18
CA PHE A 267 -36.41 11.21 25.47
C PHE A 267 -36.14 10.08 24.46
N GLN A 268 -34.99 9.40 24.54
CA GLN A 268 -34.62 8.34 23.58
C GLN A 268 -35.01 6.93 24.04
N SER A 269 -35.16 6.69 25.36
CA SER A 269 -35.61 5.40 25.88
C SER A 269 -37.13 5.28 25.77
N ILE A 270 -37.60 4.15 25.25
CA ILE A 270 -39.03 3.80 25.27
C ILE A 270 -39.49 3.55 26.72
N THR A 271 -38.56 3.16 27.59
CA THR A 271 -38.83 2.75 28.97
C THR A 271 -38.74 3.88 30.00
N GLY A 272 -38.37 5.11 29.60
CA GLY A 272 -38.06 6.20 30.51
C GLY A 272 -36.68 6.06 31.15
#